data_AF-X1SPF3-F1
#
_entry.id   AF-X1SPF3-F1
#
_cell.length_a   1.000
_cell.length_b   1.000
_cell.length_c   1.000
_cell.angle_alpha   90.00
_cell.angle_beta   90.00
_cell.angle_gamma   90.00
#
_symmetry.space_group_name_H-M   'P 1'
#
loop_
_entity.id
_entity.type
_entity.pdbx_description
1 polymer ?
#
loop_
_entity_poly.entity_id
_entity_poly.type
_entity_poly.pdbx_seq_one_letter_code
_entity_poly.pdbx_strand_id
1 'polypeptide(L)'
;MPFPSIPDVITYARYHGDPNTPWSTAKDIVDIDAVDWPVWDWLALQRLNTLQIQTLYKRGIIDETAATFKLAEAGWRGADVDYVKQMSWIVPNAMLLVQGDLHQRIGESQILKDIAIADINPAYAQTYLDAILTKPASQDIIAYELRNDPTLSNLPAMLQRIGIHPDYTDIYKTLAYPIPPVADLITMAVREAFTPSIAAQFGQYQDFPEAFEDFAKMKGLTPEWAKRYWAAHWSLPSPQQGFEMLHRGAIGFGELDMLLRALDVMPFWRDKLTKIAYRRMTRVDIRRMYKLGVVTLAEVYAAYIELGYNARDAQRMTDFTAVWALPAHASITRSDILTAYKGRMINRSEASQLLADMGEDPFHRGFMLDAVDYKKGLEVIDSKIKGIGNLYTNHIYDANKTIDELGKLDIPSDEIELLMEQWYFDIQGETPRLWTTSQTLGFVKDELITPERGKQELKALGYDDEHITIYLKDIE
;
A
#
# COMPACT_ATOMS: atom_id res chain seq x y z
N MET A 1 29.39 114.13 -1.94
CA MET A 1 29.43 112.74 -2.43
C MET A 1 30.07 112.76 -3.81
N PRO A 2 30.87 111.76 -4.20
CA PRO A 2 31.33 111.66 -5.58
C PRO A 2 30.11 111.53 -6.52
N PHE A 3 30.21 112.12 -7.70
CA PHE A 3 29.21 111.93 -8.75
C PHE A 3 29.18 110.45 -9.17
N PRO A 4 28.01 109.86 -9.52
CA PRO A 4 27.94 108.47 -9.99
C PRO A 4 28.86 108.21 -11.19
N SER A 5 29.35 106.99 -11.35
CA SER A 5 30.17 106.65 -12.51
C SER A 5 29.33 106.66 -13.80
N ILE A 6 29.96 106.82 -14.97
CA ILE A 6 29.23 106.79 -16.25
C ILE A 6 28.38 105.51 -16.40
N PRO A 7 28.87 104.29 -16.08
CA PRO A 7 28.04 103.08 -16.06
C PRO A 7 26.84 103.14 -15.11
N ASP A 8 26.97 103.77 -13.94
CA ASP A 8 25.85 103.93 -13.00
C ASP A 8 24.78 104.87 -13.58
N VAL A 9 25.20 105.95 -14.25
CA VAL A 9 24.29 106.88 -14.94
C VAL A 9 23.58 106.19 -16.11
N ILE A 10 24.29 105.36 -16.88
CA ILE A 10 23.69 104.58 -17.97
C ILE A 10 22.69 103.55 -17.42
N THR A 11 23.03 102.90 -16.30
CA THR A 11 22.12 101.97 -15.63
C THR A 11 20.85 102.69 -15.18
N TYR A 12 20.99 103.85 -14.53
CA TYR A 12 19.87 104.71 -14.18
C TYR A 12 19.03 105.09 -15.41
N ALA A 13 19.67 105.53 -16.49
CA ALA A 13 18.99 105.89 -17.74
C ALA A 13 18.17 104.75 -18.33
N ARG A 14 18.60 103.48 -18.20
CA ARG A 14 17.81 102.32 -18.64
C ARG A 14 16.54 102.08 -17.82
N TYR A 15 16.52 102.45 -16.53
CA TYR A 15 15.33 102.33 -15.69
C TYR A 15 14.36 103.51 -15.84
N HIS A 16 14.85 104.68 -16.26
CA HIS A 16 14.08 105.92 -16.31
C HIS A 16 13.83 106.46 -17.74
N GLY A 17 14.31 105.74 -18.76
CA GLY A 17 14.13 106.02 -20.19
C GLY A 17 13.86 104.74 -20.99
N ASP A 18 14.30 104.67 -22.26
CA ASP A 18 14.26 103.43 -23.05
C ASP A 18 15.44 102.52 -22.66
N PRO A 19 15.19 101.30 -22.12
CA PRO A 19 16.25 100.40 -21.69
C PRO A 19 17.16 99.90 -22.83
N ASN A 20 16.68 99.89 -24.08
CA ASN A 20 17.49 99.49 -25.24
C ASN A 20 18.23 100.67 -25.90
N THR A 21 17.83 101.91 -25.59
CA THR A 21 18.47 103.13 -26.14
C THR A 21 18.63 104.23 -25.08
N PRO A 22 19.47 104.02 -24.03
CA PRO A 22 19.53 104.92 -22.86
C PRO A 22 20.16 106.29 -23.12
N TRP A 23 20.68 106.54 -24.33
CA TRP A 23 21.43 107.76 -24.69
C TRP A 23 20.67 109.05 -24.36
N SER A 24 19.39 109.11 -24.76
CA SER A 24 18.58 110.31 -24.63
C SER A 24 18.43 110.76 -23.17
N THR A 25 18.37 109.80 -22.24
CA THR A 25 18.24 110.05 -20.80
C THR A 25 19.60 110.22 -20.13
N ALA A 26 20.65 109.53 -20.60
CA ALA A 26 22.00 109.64 -20.05
C ALA A 26 22.65 111.00 -20.35
N LYS A 27 22.51 111.52 -21.57
CA LYS A 27 23.10 112.81 -21.99
C LYS A 27 22.55 114.01 -21.21
N ASP A 28 21.35 113.89 -20.65
CA ASP A 28 20.71 114.95 -19.84
C ASP A 28 21.32 115.01 -18.42
N ILE A 29 22.07 113.97 -18.02
CA ILE A 29 22.66 113.83 -16.67
C ILE A 29 24.19 114.02 -16.72
N VAL A 30 24.85 113.53 -17.77
CA VAL A 30 26.30 113.60 -17.94
C VAL A 30 26.65 113.89 -19.40
N ASP A 31 27.59 114.82 -19.61
CA ASP A 31 28.09 115.18 -20.95
C ASP A 31 29.06 114.09 -21.43
N ILE A 32 28.58 113.22 -22.32
CA ILE A 32 29.36 112.16 -22.97
C ILE A 32 29.45 112.53 -24.44
N ASP A 33 30.65 112.48 -25.02
CA ASP A 33 30.81 112.71 -26.46
C ASP A 33 30.06 111.62 -27.25
N ALA A 34 29.36 112.01 -28.31
CA ALA A 34 28.65 111.08 -29.18
C ALA A 34 29.59 110.02 -29.82
N VAL A 35 30.88 110.36 -29.97
CA VAL A 35 31.94 109.46 -30.43
C VAL A 35 32.30 108.40 -29.38
N ASP A 36 32.27 108.76 -28.11
CA ASP A 36 32.63 107.86 -26.99
C ASP A 36 31.44 107.03 -26.48
N TRP A 37 30.21 107.48 -26.74
CA TRP A 37 28.98 106.81 -26.32
C TRP A 37 28.93 105.30 -26.64
N PRO A 38 29.28 104.82 -27.85
CA PRO A 38 29.21 103.40 -28.16
C PRO A 38 30.06 102.53 -27.24
N VAL A 39 31.20 103.05 -26.77
CA VAL A 39 32.08 102.32 -25.85
C VAL A 39 31.45 102.25 -24.46
N TRP A 40 30.92 103.36 -23.95
CA TRP A 40 30.29 103.42 -22.63
C TRP A 40 29.00 102.61 -22.55
N ASP A 41 28.14 102.66 -23.57
CA ASP A 41 26.93 101.84 -23.62
C ASP A 41 27.27 100.35 -23.65
N TRP A 42 28.25 99.94 -24.47
CA TRP A 42 28.72 98.57 -24.51
C TRP A 42 29.29 98.10 -23.16
N LEU A 43 30.12 98.92 -22.51
CA LEU A 43 30.69 98.60 -21.18
C LEU A 43 29.63 98.45 -20.10
N ALA A 44 28.50 99.16 -20.22
CA ALA A 44 27.37 99.08 -19.30
C ALA A 44 26.46 97.86 -19.55
N LEU A 45 26.61 97.11 -20.66
CA LEU A 45 25.79 95.93 -20.94
C LEU A 45 26.21 94.72 -20.11
N GLN A 46 25.19 93.98 -19.62
CA GLN A 46 25.39 92.61 -19.17
C GLN A 46 25.73 91.72 -20.37
N ARG A 47 26.73 90.86 -20.20
CA ARG A 47 27.19 89.92 -21.22
C ARG A 47 27.06 88.52 -20.66
N LEU A 48 26.83 87.54 -21.54
CA LEU A 48 26.82 86.15 -21.10
C LEU A 48 28.18 85.81 -20.47
N ASN A 49 28.16 85.38 -19.22
CA ASN A 49 29.36 84.90 -18.55
C ASN A 49 29.70 83.47 -19.02
N THR A 50 30.90 83.00 -18.68
CA THR A 50 31.39 81.67 -19.08
C THR A 50 30.42 80.54 -18.72
N LEU A 51 29.85 80.56 -17.51
CA LEU A 51 28.91 79.52 -17.06
C LEU A 51 27.60 79.54 -17.87
N GLN A 52 27.08 80.73 -18.19
CA GLN A 52 25.89 80.89 -19.02
C GLN A 52 26.15 80.40 -20.43
N ILE A 53 27.29 80.73 -21.04
CA ILE A 53 27.68 80.27 -22.38
C ILE A 53 27.82 78.74 -22.40
N GLN A 54 28.54 78.16 -21.44
CA GLN A 54 28.64 76.71 -21.26
C GLN A 54 27.26 76.05 -21.08
N THR A 55 26.36 76.67 -20.32
CA THR A 55 25.01 76.12 -20.10
C THR A 55 24.19 76.11 -21.39
N LEU A 56 24.25 77.17 -22.18
CA LEU A 56 23.58 77.24 -23.49
C LEU A 56 24.14 76.18 -24.43
N TYR A 57 25.46 76.03 -24.47
CA TYR A 57 26.15 75.05 -25.32
C TYR A 57 25.81 73.61 -24.95
N LYS A 58 25.91 73.24 -23.66
CA LYS A 58 25.54 71.90 -23.17
C LYS A 58 24.10 71.50 -23.47
N ARG A 59 23.20 72.49 -23.48
CA ARG A 59 21.77 72.29 -23.77
C ARG A 59 21.48 72.27 -25.28
N GLY A 60 22.49 72.44 -26.13
CA GLY A 60 22.34 72.49 -27.58
C GLY A 60 21.62 73.73 -28.09
N ILE A 61 21.51 74.79 -27.28
CA ILE A 61 20.85 76.05 -27.66
C ILE A 61 21.75 76.87 -28.60
N ILE A 62 23.06 76.78 -28.39
CA ILE A 62 24.08 77.33 -29.29
C ILE A 62 25.00 76.19 -29.73
N ASP A 63 25.49 76.27 -30.96
CA ASP A 63 26.41 75.28 -31.52
C ASP A 63 27.88 75.53 -31.13
N GLU A 64 28.78 74.66 -31.58
CA GLU A 64 30.21 74.70 -31.32
C GLU A 64 30.85 76.03 -31.74
N THR A 65 30.48 76.52 -32.92
CA THR A 65 31.02 77.75 -33.51
C THR A 65 30.57 78.96 -32.69
N ALA A 66 29.29 79.03 -32.35
CA ALA A 66 28.71 80.10 -31.55
C ALA A 66 29.25 80.09 -30.12
N ALA A 67 29.39 78.92 -29.49
CA ALA A 67 29.97 78.79 -28.15
C ALA A 67 31.43 79.25 -28.12
N THR A 68 32.23 78.81 -29.09
CA THR A 68 33.64 79.20 -29.23
C THR A 68 33.77 80.72 -29.41
N PHE A 69 32.96 81.31 -30.27
CA PHE A 69 32.93 82.76 -30.49
C PHE A 69 32.52 83.52 -29.23
N LYS A 70 31.44 83.10 -28.55
CA LYS A 70 30.94 83.75 -27.32
C LYS A 70 31.94 83.65 -26.17
N LEU A 71 32.63 82.51 -26.02
CA LEU A 71 33.70 82.35 -25.03
C LEU A 71 34.90 83.25 -25.35
N ALA A 72 35.21 83.45 -26.63
CA ALA A 72 36.24 84.39 -27.07
C ALA A 72 35.86 85.86 -26.83
N GLU A 73 34.58 86.23 -26.99
CA GLU A 73 34.05 87.53 -26.57
C GLU A 73 34.12 87.73 -25.05
N ALA A 74 33.93 86.65 -24.28
CA ALA A 74 34.03 86.65 -22.82
C ALA A 74 35.47 86.67 -22.28
N GLY A 75 36.48 86.53 -23.15
CA GLY A 75 37.90 86.70 -22.81
C GLY A 75 38.76 85.44 -22.88
N TRP A 76 38.19 84.25 -23.14
CA TRP A 76 38.96 83.02 -23.34
C TRP A 76 39.65 83.01 -24.71
N ARG A 77 40.81 82.36 -24.84
CA ARG A 77 41.60 82.36 -26.09
C ARG A 77 42.23 80.98 -26.35
N GLY A 78 42.42 80.67 -27.63
CA GLY A 78 43.12 79.45 -28.06
C GLY A 78 42.54 78.19 -27.43
N ALA A 79 43.42 77.31 -26.94
CA ALA A 79 43.05 76.02 -26.34
C ALA A 79 42.20 76.14 -25.06
N ASP A 80 42.27 77.28 -24.35
CA ASP A 80 41.49 77.46 -23.12
C ASP A 80 39.98 77.49 -23.39
N VAL A 81 39.57 77.90 -24.59
CA VAL A 81 38.17 77.82 -25.02
C VAL A 81 37.70 76.37 -25.02
N ASP A 82 38.54 75.45 -25.49
CA ASP A 82 38.23 74.02 -25.53
C ASP A 82 38.24 73.40 -24.13
N TYR A 83 39.21 73.74 -23.27
CA TYR A 83 39.24 73.27 -21.88
C TYR A 83 38.01 73.72 -21.10
N VAL A 84 37.60 74.97 -21.27
CA VAL A 84 36.40 75.50 -20.62
C VAL A 84 35.14 74.83 -21.15
N LYS A 85 35.03 74.54 -22.44
CA LYS A 85 33.89 73.73 -22.95
C LYS A 85 33.90 72.33 -22.33
N GLN A 86 35.05 71.66 -22.26
CA GLN A 86 35.16 70.32 -21.68
C GLN A 86 34.77 70.28 -20.20
N MET A 87 35.21 71.25 -19.39
CA MET A 87 34.82 71.38 -17.99
C MET A 87 33.32 71.63 -17.78
N SER A 88 32.56 71.90 -18.84
CA SER A 88 31.13 72.15 -18.70
C SER A 88 30.36 70.89 -18.33
N TRP A 89 30.73 69.71 -18.84
CA TRP A 89 30.01 68.47 -18.63
C TRP A 89 30.32 67.86 -17.26
N ILE A 90 29.29 67.25 -16.66
CA ILE A 90 29.46 66.50 -15.42
C ILE A 90 29.96 65.10 -15.79
N VAL A 91 31.07 64.68 -15.19
CA VAL A 91 31.53 63.29 -15.26
C VAL A 91 30.64 62.45 -14.32
N PRO A 92 30.11 61.28 -14.76
CA PRO A 92 29.42 60.38 -13.85
C PRO A 92 30.33 59.97 -12.69
N ASN A 93 29.77 59.73 -11.51
CA ASN A 93 30.59 59.27 -10.39
C ASN A 93 31.33 57.96 -10.74
N ALA A 94 32.50 57.74 -10.14
CA ALA A 94 33.37 56.63 -10.48
C ALA A 94 32.68 55.26 -10.35
N MET A 95 31.71 55.09 -9.44
CA MET A 95 30.98 53.82 -9.30
C MET A 95 30.09 53.54 -10.52
N LEU A 96 29.38 54.55 -11.01
CA LEU A 96 28.52 54.42 -12.20
C LEU A 96 29.35 54.16 -13.47
N LEU A 97 30.50 54.82 -13.61
CA LEU A 97 31.43 54.55 -14.71
C LEU A 97 31.89 53.09 -14.67
N VAL A 98 32.40 52.63 -13.52
CA VAL A 98 32.85 51.24 -13.37
C VAL A 98 31.73 50.24 -13.66
N GLN A 99 30.50 50.48 -13.21
CA GLN A 99 29.37 49.61 -13.53
C GLN A 99 29.08 49.56 -15.03
N GLY A 100 29.12 50.71 -15.71
CA GLY A 100 28.96 50.80 -17.16
C GLY A 100 30.09 50.10 -17.92
N ASP A 101 31.33 50.25 -17.45
CA ASP A 101 32.52 49.66 -18.05
C ASP A 101 32.54 48.14 -17.90
N LEU A 102 32.21 47.63 -16.71
CA LEU A 102 32.06 46.19 -16.46
C LEU A 102 30.97 45.58 -17.35
N HIS A 103 29.81 46.25 -17.47
CA HIS A 103 28.74 45.81 -18.36
C HIS A 103 29.20 45.74 -19.83
N GLN A 104 30.00 46.70 -20.25
CA GLN A 104 30.58 46.76 -21.60
C GLN A 104 31.81 45.86 -21.80
N ARG A 105 32.29 45.18 -20.75
CA ARG A 105 33.50 44.35 -20.76
C ARG A 105 34.75 45.13 -21.15
N ILE A 106 34.83 46.39 -20.73
CA ILE A 106 36.02 47.22 -20.87
C ILE A 106 37.16 46.60 -20.06
N GLY A 107 38.38 46.67 -20.59
CA GLY A 107 39.57 46.13 -19.93
C GLY A 107 39.94 46.92 -18.67
N GLU A 108 40.49 46.24 -17.66
CA GLU A 108 40.83 46.82 -16.35
C GLU A 108 41.70 48.08 -16.45
N SER A 109 42.68 48.12 -17.35
CA SER A 109 43.55 49.29 -17.55
C SER A 109 42.80 50.54 -18.00
N GLN A 110 41.66 50.38 -18.68
CA GLN A 110 40.80 51.48 -19.08
C GLN A 110 39.84 51.87 -17.95
N ILE A 111 39.28 50.90 -17.22
CA ILE A 111 38.46 51.13 -16.02
C ILE A 111 39.22 52.00 -15.00
N LEU A 112 40.50 51.71 -14.75
CA LEU A 112 41.33 52.48 -13.82
C LEU A 112 41.53 53.94 -14.27
N LYS A 113 41.57 54.19 -15.58
CA LYS A 113 41.64 55.55 -16.13
C LYS A 113 40.30 56.27 -15.97
N ASP A 114 39.19 55.57 -16.23
CA ASP A 114 37.84 56.15 -16.15
C ASP A 114 37.48 56.48 -14.69
N ILE A 115 37.93 55.66 -13.72
CA ILE A 115 37.88 55.99 -12.28
C ILE A 115 38.61 57.31 -11.98
N ALA A 116 39.80 57.50 -12.57
CA ALA A 116 40.58 58.72 -12.36
C ALA A 116 39.98 59.96 -13.01
N ILE A 117 39.31 59.80 -14.17
CA ILE A 117 38.54 60.86 -14.81
C ILE A 117 37.36 61.30 -13.93
N ALA A 118 36.79 60.38 -13.14
CA ALA A 118 35.73 60.66 -12.17
C ALA A 118 36.24 61.06 -10.78
N ASP A 119 37.30 61.89 -10.75
CA ASP A 119 37.84 62.58 -9.56
C ASP A 119 38.45 61.69 -8.45
N ILE A 120 38.64 60.39 -8.69
CA ILE A 120 39.43 59.55 -7.78
C ILE A 120 40.92 59.71 -8.11
N ASN A 121 41.75 60.01 -7.11
CA ASN A 121 43.19 60.11 -7.34
C ASN A 121 43.72 58.80 -7.96
N PRO A 122 44.49 58.85 -9.07
CA PRO A 122 45.00 57.67 -9.75
C PRO A 122 45.72 56.66 -8.84
N ALA A 123 46.37 57.14 -7.77
CA ALA A 123 47.04 56.29 -6.79
C ALA A 123 46.08 55.35 -6.03
N TYR A 124 44.79 55.69 -5.95
CA TYR A 124 43.76 54.91 -5.27
C TYR A 124 42.77 54.26 -6.24
N ALA A 125 42.96 54.38 -7.56
CA ALA A 125 42.01 53.84 -8.54
C ALA A 125 41.83 52.32 -8.39
N GLN A 126 42.92 51.58 -8.17
CA GLN A 126 42.84 50.13 -7.90
C GLN A 126 42.12 49.84 -6.59
N THR A 127 42.48 50.55 -5.52
CA THR A 127 41.83 50.39 -4.20
C THR A 127 40.34 50.66 -4.29
N TYR A 128 39.94 51.68 -5.05
CA TYR A 128 38.54 52.00 -5.31
C TYR A 128 37.85 50.87 -6.06
N LEU A 129 38.43 50.39 -7.16
CA LEU A 129 37.90 49.26 -7.94
C LEU A 129 37.67 48.04 -7.04
N ASP A 130 38.71 47.61 -6.32
CA ASP A 130 38.64 46.45 -5.43
C ASP A 130 37.59 46.66 -4.31
N ALA A 131 37.42 47.88 -3.83
CA ALA A 131 36.43 48.23 -2.81
C ALA A 131 34.97 48.19 -3.29
N ILE A 132 34.71 48.44 -4.58
CA ILE A 132 33.34 48.43 -5.12
C ILE A 132 32.95 47.12 -5.81
N LEU A 133 33.93 46.30 -6.24
CA LEU A 133 33.65 44.99 -6.82
C LEU A 133 32.92 44.11 -5.80
N THR A 134 31.90 43.37 -6.25
CA THR A 134 31.12 42.50 -5.38
C THR A 134 32.01 41.44 -4.73
N LYS A 135 31.89 41.30 -3.40
CA LYS A 135 32.53 40.24 -2.64
C LYS A 135 31.60 39.04 -2.50
N PRO A 136 32.12 37.81 -2.34
CA PRO A 136 31.29 36.65 -2.00
C PRO A 136 30.45 36.92 -0.75
N ALA A 137 29.24 36.37 -0.69
CA ALA A 137 28.43 36.45 0.51
C ALA A 137 29.11 35.68 1.66
N SER A 138 28.89 36.11 2.91
CA SER A 138 29.50 35.44 4.06
C SER A 138 29.17 33.95 4.13
N GLN A 139 27.96 33.55 3.72
CA GLN A 139 27.55 32.15 3.65
C GLN A 139 28.30 31.35 2.58
N ASP A 140 28.62 31.96 1.44
CA ASP A 140 29.41 31.30 0.40
C ASP A 140 30.84 31.07 0.87
N ILE A 141 31.42 32.04 1.59
CA ILE A 141 32.74 31.91 2.22
C ILE A 141 32.72 30.76 3.23
N ILE A 142 31.74 30.71 4.13
CA ILE A 142 31.61 29.61 5.11
C ILE A 142 31.52 28.26 4.40
N ALA A 143 30.65 28.14 3.39
CA ALA A 143 30.49 26.90 2.65
C ALA A 143 31.75 26.51 1.85
N TYR A 144 32.50 27.48 1.33
CA TYR A 144 33.79 27.25 0.68
C TYR A 144 34.84 26.78 1.69
N GLU A 145 34.98 27.48 2.81
CA GLU A 145 35.94 27.13 3.87
C GLU A 145 35.65 25.73 4.43
N LEU A 146 34.39 25.40 4.76
CA LEU A 146 34.02 24.05 5.23
C LEU A 146 34.47 22.93 4.26
N ARG A 147 34.40 23.16 2.94
CA ARG A 147 34.79 22.16 1.94
C ARG A 147 36.30 21.98 1.81
N ASN A 148 37.08 23.00 2.17
CA ASN A 148 38.55 22.97 2.07
C ASN A 148 39.21 22.64 3.42
N ASP A 149 38.76 23.30 4.48
CA ASP A 149 39.19 23.12 5.87
C ASP A 149 37.98 23.20 6.81
N PRO A 150 37.40 22.05 7.21
CA PRO A 150 36.29 21.98 8.15
C PRO A 150 36.56 22.55 9.54
N THR A 151 37.82 22.89 9.89
CA THR A 151 38.15 23.56 11.16
C THR A 151 37.95 25.08 11.09
N LEU A 152 37.69 25.62 9.90
CA LEU A 152 37.44 27.04 9.65
C LEU A 152 38.61 27.93 10.10
N SER A 153 39.85 27.45 9.98
CA SER A 153 41.03 28.17 10.46
C SER A 153 41.23 29.51 9.75
N ASN A 154 40.90 29.57 8.46
CA ASN A 154 41.06 30.76 7.62
C ASN A 154 39.79 31.62 7.51
N LEU A 155 38.66 31.16 8.06
CA LEU A 155 37.38 31.90 8.02
C LEU A 155 37.47 33.33 8.60
N PRO A 156 38.15 33.60 9.74
CA PRO A 156 38.24 34.97 10.29
C PRO A 156 38.84 35.96 9.31
N ALA A 157 39.95 35.58 8.65
CA ALA A 157 40.64 36.43 7.68
C ALA A 157 39.77 36.70 6.44
N MET A 158 39.07 35.67 5.95
CA MET A 158 38.19 35.80 4.78
C MET A 158 36.96 36.67 5.06
N LEU A 159 36.34 36.54 6.24
CA LEU A 159 35.24 37.39 6.66
C LEU A 159 35.69 38.85 6.83
N GLN A 160 36.85 39.07 7.45
CA GLN A 160 37.41 40.42 7.60
C GLN A 160 37.70 41.08 6.23
N ARG A 161 38.19 40.32 5.25
CA ARG A 161 38.48 40.81 3.89
C ARG A 161 37.25 41.33 3.16
N ILE A 162 36.06 40.83 3.48
CA ILE A 162 34.79 41.33 2.92
C ILE A 162 34.11 42.39 3.79
N GLY A 163 34.77 42.82 4.88
CA GLY A 163 34.30 43.90 5.74
C GLY A 163 33.52 43.46 6.98
N ILE A 164 33.50 42.18 7.34
CA ILE A 164 32.89 41.73 8.60
C ILE A 164 33.81 42.12 9.77
N HIS A 165 33.23 42.77 10.78
CA HIS A 165 33.97 43.15 11.98
C HIS A 165 34.44 41.91 12.76
N PRO A 166 35.69 41.88 13.28
CA PRO A 166 36.23 40.72 14.00
C PRO A 166 35.35 40.21 15.16
N ASP A 167 34.68 41.10 15.89
CA ASP A 167 33.76 40.76 16.99
C ASP A 167 32.60 39.83 16.59
N TYR A 168 32.24 39.79 15.30
CA TYR A 168 31.16 38.92 14.81
C TYR A 168 31.65 37.59 14.26
N THR A 169 32.96 37.35 14.24
CA THR A 169 33.56 36.13 13.68
C THR A 169 33.01 34.86 14.35
N ASP A 170 32.89 34.88 15.67
CA ASP A 170 32.42 33.72 16.42
C ASP A 170 30.96 33.38 16.12
N ILE A 171 30.12 34.39 15.83
CA ILE A 171 28.74 34.18 15.38
C ILE A 171 28.74 33.32 14.10
N TYR A 172 29.54 33.69 13.10
CA TYR A 172 29.62 32.96 11.85
C TYR A 172 30.24 31.56 12.02
N LYS A 173 31.24 31.40 12.89
CA LYS A 173 31.79 30.07 13.24
C LYS A 173 30.74 29.17 13.87
N THR A 174 29.93 29.69 14.80
CA THR A 174 28.83 28.92 15.39
C THR A 174 27.79 28.54 14.34
N LEU A 175 27.39 29.48 13.48
CA LEU A 175 26.38 29.24 12.45
C LEU A 175 26.86 28.30 11.33
N ALA A 176 28.18 28.15 11.14
CA ALA A 176 28.75 27.22 10.17
C ALA A 176 28.47 25.74 10.49
N TYR A 177 28.18 25.43 11.76
CA TYR A 177 27.81 24.08 12.19
C TYR A 177 26.32 24.01 12.54
N PRO A 178 25.45 23.80 11.54
CA PRO A 178 24.01 23.81 11.76
C PRO A 178 23.58 22.67 12.69
N ILE A 179 22.61 22.97 13.54
CA ILE A 179 21.85 21.95 14.27
C ILE A 179 20.85 21.34 13.27
N PRO A 180 20.70 20.00 13.23
CA PRO A 180 19.69 19.34 12.41
C PRO A 180 18.28 19.95 12.57
N PRO A 181 17.46 19.98 11.50
CA PRO A 181 16.07 20.39 11.58
C PRO A 181 15.29 19.61 12.65
N VAL A 182 14.29 20.25 13.25
CA VAL A 182 13.49 19.65 14.34
C VAL A 182 12.87 18.30 13.95
N ALA A 183 12.42 18.13 12.70
CA ALA A 183 11.87 16.86 12.22
C ALA A 183 12.90 15.72 12.24
N ASP A 184 14.15 16.01 11.88
CA ASP A 184 15.24 15.04 11.92
C ASP A 184 15.60 14.71 13.37
N LEU A 185 15.62 15.72 14.26
CA LEU A 185 15.84 15.51 15.69
C LEU A 185 14.76 14.62 16.31
N ILE A 186 13.49 14.79 15.94
CA ILE A 186 12.39 13.91 16.38
C ILE A 186 12.61 12.49 15.87
N THR A 187 12.96 12.33 14.59
CA THR A 187 13.25 11.03 13.99
C THR A 187 14.40 10.33 14.70
N MET A 188 15.50 11.05 14.97
CA MET A 188 16.65 10.56 15.73
C MET A 188 16.25 10.15 17.16
N ALA A 189 15.37 10.91 17.82
CA ALA A 189 14.89 10.60 19.16
C ALA A 189 14.04 9.32 19.19
N VAL A 190 13.10 9.19 18.25
CA VAL A 190 12.25 7.99 18.15
C VAL A 190 13.06 6.75 17.77
N ARG A 191 14.10 6.93 16.96
CA ARG A 191 15.05 5.88 16.56
C ARG A 191 16.19 5.66 17.55
N GLU A 192 16.11 6.19 18.77
CA GLU A 192 17.09 5.96 19.85
C GLU A 192 18.54 6.37 19.48
N ALA A 193 18.72 7.24 18.48
CA ALA A 193 20.03 7.74 18.06
C ALA A 193 20.68 8.69 19.10
N PHE A 194 19.91 9.16 20.08
CA PHE A 194 20.42 9.88 21.26
C PHE A 194 20.77 8.97 22.44
N THR A 195 20.55 7.65 22.33
CA THR A 195 20.81 6.67 23.39
C THR A 195 21.88 5.68 22.90
N PRO A 196 23.19 5.97 23.05
CA PRO A 196 24.26 5.20 22.43
C PRO A 196 24.26 3.70 22.76
N SER A 197 23.86 3.32 23.98
CA SER A 197 23.77 1.91 24.39
C SER A 197 22.68 1.15 23.62
N ILE A 198 21.52 1.77 23.39
CA ILE A 198 20.42 1.18 22.62
C ILE A 198 20.77 1.16 21.14
N ALA A 199 21.34 2.25 20.61
CA ALA A 199 21.77 2.31 19.23
C ALA A 199 22.85 1.28 18.89
N ALA A 200 23.78 1.03 19.81
CA ALA A 200 24.77 -0.03 19.68
C ALA A 200 24.13 -1.43 19.71
N GLN A 201 23.16 -1.67 20.60
CA GLN A 201 22.43 -2.95 20.68
C GLN A 201 21.69 -3.27 19.37
N PHE A 202 21.12 -2.26 18.72
CA PHE A 202 20.45 -2.41 17.42
C PHE A 202 21.41 -2.40 16.23
N GLY A 203 22.72 -2.27 16.45
CA GLY A 203 23.69 -2.17 15.37
C GLY A 203 23.51 -0.94 14.49
N GLN A 204 22.87 0.13 14.98
CA GLN A 204 22.52 1.30 14.16
C GLN A 204 23.74 2.07 13.63
N TYR A 205 24.92 1.89 14.25
CA TYR A 205 26.19 2.45 13.80
C TYR A 205 26.97 1.52 12.85
N GLN A 206 26.46 0.32 12.55
CA GLN A 206 27.11 -0.60 11.60
C GLN A 206 27.17 0.02 10.20
N ASP A 207 28.18 -0.40 9.44
CA ASP A 207 28.42 0.03 8.06
C ASP A 207 28.59 1.56 7.88
N PHE A 208 28.90 2.30 8.95
CA PHE A 208 29.14 3.75 8.88
C PHE A 208 30.37 4.05 8.00
N PRO A 209 30.19 4.68 6.81
CA PRO A 209 31.31 4.90 5.90
C PRO A 209 32.16 6.09 6.36
N GLU A 210 33.48 5.93 6.46
CA GLU A 210 34.38 7.06 6.81
C GLU A 210 34.23 8.22 5.81
N ALA A 211 34.09 7.91 4.52
CA ALA A 211 33.87 8.92 3.48
C ALA A 211 32.59 9.75 3.71
N PHE A 212 31.55 9.16 4.31
CA PHE A 212 30.34 9.90 4.65
C PHE A 212 30.62 10.94 5.75
N GLU A 213 31.42 10.59 6.76
CA GLU A 213 31.82 11.53 7.81
C GLU A 213 32.61 12.71 7.23
N ASP A 214 33.53 12.45 6.30
CA ASP A 214 34.34 13.48 5.66
C ASP A 214 33.49 14.47 4.87
N PHE A 215 32.55 13.99 4.05
CA PHE A 215 31.63 14.87 3.33
C PHE A 215 30.63 15.56 4.26
N ALA A 216 30.22 14.93 5.35
CA ALA A 216 29.35 15.55 6.36
C ALA A 216 30.05 16.74 7.05
N LYS A 217 31.34 16.60 7.41
CA LYS A 217 32.16 17.70 7.93
C LYS A 217 32.22 18.87 6.94
N MET A 218 32.40 18.59 5.65
CA MET A 218 32.40 19.61 4.58
C MET A 218 31.05 20.33 4.40
N LYS A 219 29.98 19.80 4.99
CA LYS A 219 28.66 20.42 5.06
C LYS A 219 28.35 21.07 6.42
N GLY A 220 29.31 21.10 7.33
CA GLY A 220 29.14 21.66 8.67
C GLY A 220 28.49 20.70 9.66
N LEU A 221 28.29 19.42 9.32
CA LEU A 221 27.84 18.43 10.29
C LEU A 221 29.04 17.92 11.09
N THR A 222 28.92 17.99 12.42
CA THR A 222 29.91 17.39 13.32
C THR A 222 29.90 15.86 13.17
N PRO A 223 30.99 15.16 13.54
CA PRO A 223 31.03 13.69 13.53
C PRO A 223 29.89 13.05 14.34
N GLU A 224 29.48 13.70 15.43
CA GLU A 224 28.36 13.27 16.27
C GLU A 224 27.04 13.33 15.51
N TRP A 225 26.76 14.43 14.79
CA TRP A 225 25.54 14.55 13.99
C TRP A 225 25.54 13.59 12.80
N ALA A 226 26.68 13.42 12.13
CA ALA A 226 26.81 12.44 11.05
C ALA A 226 26.45 11.02 11.52
N LYS A 227 26.99 10.60 12.68
CA LYS A 227 26.68 9.29 13.27
C LYS A 227 25.23 9.14 13.68
N ARG A 228 24.56 10.21 14.14
CA ARG A 228 23.12 10.17 14.48
C ARG A 228 22.24 10.08 13.25
N TYR A 229 22.56 10.82 12.19
CA TYR A 229 21.87 10.69 10.92
C TYR A 229 21.98 9.27 10.39
N TRP A 230 23.17 8.69 10.46
CA TRP A 230 23.36 7.28 10.12
C TRP A 230 22.56 6.38 11.06
N ALA A 231 22.60 6.56 12.37
CA ALA A 231 21.82 5.69 13.26
C ALA A 231 20.30 5.72 12.98
N ALA A 232 19.77 6.86 12.52
CA ALA A 232 18.35 7.03 12.23
C ALA A 232 17.93 6.61 10.80
N HIS A 233 18.86 6.34 9.87
CA HIS A 233 18.54 6.16 8.44
C HIS A 233 17.86 4.84 8.08
N TRP A 234 17.99 3.82 8.94
CA TRP A 234 17.55 2.46 8.64
C TRP A 234 16.04 2.35 8.39
N SER A 235 15.64 1.48 7.47
CA SER A 235 14.23 1.09 7.34
C SER A 235 13.92 -0.02 8.33
N LEU A 236 12.96 0.22 9.22
CA LEU A 236 12.55 -0.77 10.22
C LEU A 236 11.50 -1.75 9.65
N PRO A 237 11.41 -2.97 10.19
CA PRO A 237 10.32 -3.88 9.87
C PRO A 237 8.96 -3.24 10.14
N SER A 238 7.95 -3.53 9.32
CA SER A 238 6.59 -3.06 9.53
C SER A 238 5.93 -3.72 10.75
N PRO A 239 4.82 -3.19 11.30
CA PRO A 239 4.08 -3.84 12.37
C PRO A 239 3.67 -5.28 12.03
N GLN A 240 3.28 -5.54 10.77
CA GLN A 240 2.91 -6.89 10.32
C GLN A 240 4.11 -7.85 10.32
N GLN A 241 5.30 -7.38 9.91
CA GLN A 241 6.53 -8.16 10.02
C GLN A 241 6.89 -8.40 11.49
N GLY A 242 6.69 -7.39 12.35
CA GLY A 242 6.82 -7.53 13.81
C GLY A 242 5.91 -8.62 14.39
N PHE A 243 4.64 -8.66 13.99
CA PHE A 243 3.70 -9.70 14.40
C PHE A 243 4.13 -11.08 13.89
N GLU A 244 4.60 -11.18 12.65
CA GLU A 244 5.10 -12.44 12.10
C GLU A 244 6.33 -12.95 12.87
N MET A 245 7.28 -12.07 13.20
CA MET A 245 8.43 -12.41 14.05
C MET A 245 7.99 -12.88 15.44
N LEU A 246 7.00 -12.22 16.05
CA LEU A 246 6.41 -12.63 17.33
C LEU A 246 5.77 -14.03 17.23
N HIS A 247 4.98 -14.29 16.19
CA HIS A 247 4.32 -15.59 16.00
C HIS A 247 5.32 -16.73 15.77
N ARG A 248 6.46 -16.43 15.13
CA ARG A 248 7.55 -17.39 14.89
C ARG A 248 8.46 -17.57 16.12
N GLY A 249 8.24 -16.82 17.21
CA GLY A 249 9.07 -16.85 18.41
C GLY A 249 10.46 -16.26 18.21
N ALA A 250 10.68 -15.50 17.13
CA ALA A 250 11.94 -14.83 16.84
C ALA A 250 12.15 -13.60 17.73
N ILE A 251 11.05 -12.99 18.20
CA ILE A 251 11.04 -11.89 19.17
C ILE A 251 9.97 -12.11 20.24
N GLY A 252 10.14 -11.49 21.40
CA GLY A 252 9.13 -11.40 22.46
C GLY A 252 8.27 -10.13 22.40
N PHE A 253 7.29 -10.02 23.31
CA PHE A 253 6.42 -8.84 23.43
C PHE A 253 7.18 -7.54 23.73
N GLY A 254 8.26 -7.61 24.51
CA GLY A 254 9.09 -6.43 24.82
C GLY A 254 9.80 -5.88 23.57
N GLU A 255 10.37 -6.77 22.76
CA GLU A 255 11.02 -6.40 21.49
C GLU A 255 10.00 -5.89 20.46
N LEU A 256 8.77 -6.45 20.44
CA LEU A 256 7.68 -5.92 19.63
C LEU A 256 7.29 -4.51 20.06
N ASP A 257 7.18 -4.23 21.37
CA ASP A 257 6.89 -2.87 21.85
C ASP A 257 8.01 -1.89 21.49
N MET A 258 9.28 -2.32 21.58
CA MET A 258 10.43 -1.54 21.14
C MET A 258 10.36 -1.21 19.63
N LEU A 259 10.01 -2.19 18.79
CA LEU A 259 9.81 -1.98 17.36
C LEU A 259 8.68 -0.98 17.09
N LEU A 260 7.51 -1.16 17.72
CA LEU A 260 6.36 -0.25 17.55
C LEU A 260 6.69 1.17 18.03
N ARG A 261 7.48 1.32 19.11
CA ARG A 261 8.00 2.60 19.55
C ARG A 261 8.88 3.25 18.48
N ALA A 262 9.84 2.51 17.92
CA ALA A 262 10.77 3.02 16.91
C ALA A 262 10.09 3.32 15.55
N LEU A 263 8.93 2.72 15.29
CA LEU A 263 8.03 3.04 14.17
C LEU A 263 7.13 4.26 14.45
N ASP A 264 7.34 4.96 15.56
CA ASP A 264 6.52 6.10 16.01
C ASP A 264 5.03 5.77 16.24
N VAL A 265 4.73 4.52 16.61
CA VAL A 265 3.37 4.17 17.04
C VAL A 265 3.14 4.78 18.41
N MET A 266 2.09 5.60 18.53
CA MET A 266 1.75 6.25 19.80
C MET A 266 1.56 5.20 20.93
N PRO A 267 2.05 5.47 22.16
CA PRO A 267 1.96 4.52 23.27
C PRO A 267 0.54 3.96 23.51
N PHE A 268 -0.49 4.78 23.33
CA PHE A 268 -1.90 4.38 23.48
C PHE A 268 -2.32 3.22 22.56
N TRP A 269 -1.72 3.13 21.37
CA TRP A 269 -2.06 2.14 20.33
C TRP A 269 -1.22 0.86 20.40
N ARG A 270 -0.04 0.88 21.02
CA ARG A 270 0.89 -0.27 21.00
C ARG A 270 0.27 -1.53 21.57
N ASP A 271 -0.25 -1.47 22.80
CA ASP A 271 -0.93 -2.60 23.44
C ASP A 271 -2.16 -3.08 22.64
N LYS A 272 -2.92 -2.16 22.05
CA LYS A 272 -4.10 -2.49 21.23
C LYS A 272 -3.72 -3.20 19.94
N LEU A 273 -2.64 -2.77 19.28
CA LEU A 273 -2.10 -3.41 18.09
C LEU A 273 -1.53 -4.79 18.42
N THR A 274 -0.80 -4.92 19.52
CA THR A 274 -0.28 -6.21 19.98
C THR A 274 -1.41 -7.21 20.26
N LYS A 275 -2.53 -6.77 20.84
CA LYS A 275 -3.72 -7.62 21.10
C LYS A 275 -4.39 -8.18 19.85
N ILE A 276 -4.14 -7.59 18.68
CA ILE A 276 -4.65 -8.08 17.39
C ILE A 276 -3.59 -8.78 16.55
N ALA A 277 -2.40 -9.03 17.10
CA ALA A 277 -1.34 -9.74 16.38
C ALA A 277 -1.80 -11.16 15.97
N TYR A 278 -2.38 -11.90 16.92
CA TYR A 278 -2.80 -13.28 16.69
C TYR A 278 -4.12 -13.39 15.94
N ARG A 279 -4.20 -14.41 15.08
CA ARG A 279 -5.44 -14.75 14.37
C ARG A 279 -6.49 -15.26 15.36
N ARG A 280 -7.75 -14.84 15.13
CA ARG A 280 -8.92 -15.42 15.80
C ARG A 280 -9.27 -16.78 15.18
N MET A 281 -9.95 -17.64 15.94
CA MET A 281 -10.42 -18.94 15.45
C MET A 281 -11.32 -18.76 14.22
N THR A 282 -11.20 -19.64 13.23
CA THR A 282 -12.06 -19.56 12.04
C THR A 282 -13.48 -20.03 12.36
N ARG A 283 -14.47 -19.58 11.61
CA ARG A 283 -15.86 -20.05 11.74
C ARG A 283 -15.99 -21.57 11.61
N VAL A 284 -15.11 -22.20 10.82
CA VAL A 284 -15.11 -23.65 10.63
C VAL A 284 -14.57 -24.34 11.86
N ASP A 285 -13.45 -23.87 12.40
CA ASP A 285 -12.83 -24.46 13.59
C ASP A 285 -13.71 -24.28 14.82
N ILE A 286 -14.33 -23.11 15.00
CA ILE A 286 -15.31 -22.86 16.06
C ILE A 286 -16.41 -23.94 16.07
N ARG A 287 -17.01 -24.21 14.89
CA ARG A 287 -18.07 -25.24 14.78
C ARG A 287 -17.57 -26.64 15.08
N ARG A 288 -16.38 -26.99 14.57
CA ARG A 288 -15.77 -28.31 14.78
C ARG A 288 -15.44 -28.52 16.26
N MET A 289 -14.83 -27.51 16.90
CA MET A 289 -14.50 -27.53 18.33
C MET A 289 -15.75 -27.67 19.19
N TYR A 290 -16.84 -26.96 18.86
CA TYR A 290 -18.10 -27.10 19.56
C TYR A 290 -18.69 -28.51 19.42
N LYS A 291 -18.73 -29.06 18.20
CA LYS A 291 -19.21 -30.43 17.95
C LYS A 291 -18.38 -31.48 18.69
N LEU A 292 -17.08 -31.23 18.87
CA LEU A 292 -16.17 -32.10 19.61
C LEU A 292 -16.19 -31.84 21.14
N GLY A 293 -16.98 -30.89 21.63
CA GLY A 293 -17.08 -30.54 23.04
C GLY A 293 -15.87 -29.79 23.61
N VAL A 294 -15.00 -29.25 22.74
CA VAL A 294 -13.80 -28.48 23.14
C VAL A 294 -14.16 -27.08 23.63
N VAL A 295 -15.23 -26.49 23.09
CA VAL A 295 -15.75 -25.18 23.50
C VAL A 295 -17.23 -25.28 23.82
N THR A 296 -17.68 -24.47 24.77
CA THR A 296 -19.08 -24.32 25.16
C THR A 296 -19.84 -23.43 24.19
N LEU A 297 -21.18 -23.46 24.25
CA LEU A 297 -22.03 -22.61 23.41
C LEU A 297 -21.81 -21.11 23.67
N ALA A 298 -21.51 -20.73 24.92
CA ALA A 298 -21.19 -19.36 25.28
C ALA A 298 -19.85 -18.91 24.67
N GLU A 299 -18.85 -19.79 24.63
CA GLU A 299 -17.55 -19.52 23.99
C GLU A 299 -17.68 -19.44 22.46
N VAL A 300 -18.59 -20.21 21.85
CA VAL A 300 -18.92 -20.07 20.41
C VAL A 300 -19.46 -18.66 20.12
N TYR A 301 -20.39 -18.17 20.93
CA TYR A 301 -20.92 -16.82 20.78
C TYR A 301 -19.81 -15.77 20.91
N ALA A 302 -18.99 -15.86 21.97
CA ALA A 302 -17.87 -14.95 22.18
C ALA A 302 -16.88 -14.97 21.01
N ALA A 303 -16.53 -16.14 20.48
CA ALA A 303 -15.65 -16.27 19.33
C ALA A 303 -16.21 -15.62 18.06
N TYR A 304 -17.52 -15.67 17.84
CA TYR A 304 -18.16 -14.94 16.72
C TYR A 304 -18.12 -13.42 16.92
N ILE A 305 -18.30 -12.92 18.15
CA ILE A 305 -18.11 -11.49 18.45
C ILE A 305 -16.68 -11.05 18.16
N GLU A 306 -15.68 -11.84 18.57
CA GLU A 306 -14.26 -11.55 18.31
C GLU A 306 -13.89 -11.55 16.82
N LEU A 307 -14.63 -12.30 16.00
CA LEU A 307 -14.52 -12.26 14.54
C LEU A 307 -15.15 -11.01 13.90
N GLY A 308 -15.80 -10.15 14.70
CA GLY A 308 -16.42 -8.91 14.25
C GLY A 308 -17.89 -9.04 13.86
N TYR A 309 -18.56 -10.16 14.17
CA TYR A 309 -20.01 -10.24 14.01
C TYR A 309 -20.70 -9.32 15.03
N ASN A 310 -21.76 -8.64 14.61
CA ASN A 310 -22.65 -7.96 15.56
C ASN A 310 -23.39 -8.98 16.44
N ALA A 311 -23.94 -8.53 17.57
CA ALA A 311 -24.61 -9.41 18.54
C ALA A 311 -25.73 -10.29 17.95
N ARG A 312 -26.51 -9.75 16.99
CA ARG A 312 -27.60 -10.49 16.33
C ARG A 312 -27.05 -11.64 15.48
N ASP A 313 -26.07 -11.36 14.65
CA ASP A 313 -25.54 -12.33 13.70
C ASP A 313 -24.61 -13.35 14.40
N ALA A 314 -23.91 -12.93 15.47
CA ALA A 314 -23.20 -13.85 16.35
C ALA A 314 -24.16 -14.84 17.03
N GLN A 315 -25.33 -14.39 17.50
CA GLN A 315 -26.36 -15.28 18.06
C GLN A 315 -26.85 -16.27 17.01
N ARG A 316 -27.22 -15.79 15.81
CA ARG A 316 -27.68 -16.67 14.71
C ARG A 316 -26.65 -17.72 14.31
N MET A 317 -25.37 -17.34 14.25
CA MET A 317 -24.27 -18.27 13.96
C MET A 317 -24.08 -19.29 15.09
N THR A 318 -24.30 -18.88 16.34
CA THR A 318 -24.26 -19.77 17.51
C THR A 318 -25.40 -20.78 17.47
N ASP A 319 -26.63 -20.34 17.21
CA ASP A 319 -27.82 -21.20 17.08
C ASP A 319 -27.64 -22.19 15.91
N PHE A 320 -27.17 -21.70 14.76
CA PHE A 320 -26.82 -22.55 13.63
C PHE A 320 -25.79 -23.62 14.01
N THR A 321 -24.76 -23.25 14.76
CA THR A 321 -23.70 -24.16 15.19
C THR A 321 -24.25 -25.24 16.13
N ALA A 322 -25.16 -24.87 17.04
CA ALA A 322 -25.84 -25.80 17.92
C ALA A 322 -26.64 -26.85 17.12
N VAL A 323 -27.46 -26.40 16.16
CA VAL A 323 -28.24 -27.29 15.30
C VAL A 323 -27.34 -28.17 14.42
N TRP A 324 -26.30 -27.59 13.82
CA TRP A 324 -25.36 -28.32 12.95
C TRP A 324 -24.56 -29.41 13.71
N ALA A 325 -24.29 -29.19 14.99
CA ALA A 325 -23.56 -30.14 15.83
C ALA A 325 -24.40 -31.32 16.30
N LEU A 326 -25.74 -31.27 16.17
CA LEU A 326 -26.60 -32.39 16.51
C LEU A 326 -26.19 -33.65 15.71
N PRO A 327 -26.18 -34.84 16.34
CA PRO A 327 -25.98 -36.07 15.60
C PRO A 327 -27.01 -36.15 14.47
N ALA A 328 -26.60 -36.59 13.29
CA ALA A 328 -27.57 -37.04 12.31
C ALA A 328 -28.31 -38.20 12.98
N HIS A 329 -29.57 -38.00 13.35
CA HIS A 329 -30.45 -39.12 13.66
C HIS A 329 -30.30 -40.10 12.49
N ALA A 330 -30.03 -41.38 12.78
CA ALA A 330 -30.02 -42.41 11.76
C ALA A 330 -31.33 -42.29 10.99
N SER A 331 -31.28 -41.70 9.80
CA SER A 331 -32.47 -41.31 9.08
C SER A 331 -33.12 -42.59 8.63
N ILE A 332 -34.26 -42.94 9.23
CA ILE A 332 -35.12 -43.99 8.72
C ILE A 332 -35.31 -43.71 7.23
N THR A 333 -34.93 -44.65 6.38
CA THR A 333 -35.04 -44.48 4.94
C THR A 333 -36.46 -44.82 4.50
N ARG A 334 -36.86 -44.35 3.31
CA ARG A 334 -38.12 -44.77 2.69
C ARG A 334 -38.22 -46.30 2.60
N SER A 335 -37.10 -46.96 2.34
CA SER A 335 -37.01 -48.43 2.26
C SER A 335 -37.30 -49.08 3.61
N ASP A 336 -36.81 -48.51 4.71
CA ASP A 336 -37.06 -49.03 6.05
C ASP A 336 -38.54 -48.92 6.43
N ILE A 337 -39.19 -47.80 6.09
CA ILE A 337 -40.63 -47.60 6.31
C ILE A 337 -41.46 -48.63 5.51
N LEU A 338 -41.16 -48.79 4.21
CA LEU A 338 -41.86 -49.76 3.37
C LEU A 338 -41.62 -51.21 3.82
N THR A 339 -40.43 -51.51 4.34
CA THR A 339 -40.09 -52.83 4.87
C THR A 339 -40.84 -53.10 6.17
N ALA A 340 -40.92 -52.12 7.08
CA ALA A 340 -41.71 -52.19 8.29
C ALA A 340 -43.22 -52.36 7.99
N TYR A 341 -43.73 -51.66 6.97
CA TYR A 341 -45.11 -51.84 6.50
C TYR A 341 -45.33 -53.23 5.88
N LYS A 342 -44.40 -53.70 5.05
CA LYS A 342 -44.43 -55.07 4.49
C LYS A 342 -44.41 -56.11 5.62
N GLY A 343 -43.62 -55.93 6.66
CA GLY A 343 -43.56 -56.83 7.82
C GLY A 343 -44.71 -56.73 8.83
N ARG A 344 -45.71 -55.85 8.60
CA ARG A 344 -46.78 -55.50 9.58
C ARG A 344 -46.27 -54.92 10.90
N MET A 345 -45.05 -54.39 10.92
CA MET A 345 -44.50 -53.69 12.10
C MET A 345 -45.20 -52.34 12.31
N ILE A 346 -45.70 -51.74 11.23
CA ILE A 346 -46.51 -50.52 11.21
C ILE A 346 -47.71 -50.72 10.29
N ASN A 347 -48.79 -49.99 10.55
CA ASN A 347 -49.99 -50.00 9.72
C ASN A 347 -49.91 -48.98 8.55
N ARG A 348 -50.87 -49.05 7.62
CA ARG A 348 -50.88 -48.21 6.40
C ARG A 348 -50.94 -46.71 6.71
N SER A 349 -51.67 -46.33 7.75
CA SER A 349 -51.78 -44.94 8.18
C SER A 349 -50.46 -44.42 8.74
N GLU A 350 -49.80 -45.23 9.58
CA GLU A 350 -48.49 -44.92 10.16
C GLU A 350 -47.41 -44.82 9.09
N ALA A 351 -47.36 -45.77 8.16
CA ALA A 351 -46.42 -45.74 7.03
C ALA A 351 -46.65 -44.50 6.14
N SER A 352 -47.91 -44.15 5.87
CA SER A 352 -48.26 -42.96 5.08
C SER A 352 -47.86 -41.66 5.77
N GLN A 353 -48.00 -41.57 7.09
CA GLN A 353 -47.59 -40.41 7.87
C GLN A 353 -46.06 -40.27 7.90
N LEU A 354 -45.32 -41.36 8.14
CA LEU A 354 -43.86 -41.35 8.14
C LEU A 354 -43.29 -40.94 6.77
N LEU A 355 -43.90 -41.39 5.67
CA LEU A 355 -43.51 -40.93 4.33
C LEU A 355 -43.86 -39.46 4.08
N ALA A 356 -44.95 -38.95 4.69
CA ALA A 356 -45.32 -37.52 4.63
C ALA A 356 -44.27 -36.64 5.31
N ASP A 357 -43.81 -37.06 6.49
CA ASP A 357 -42.81 -36.34 7.27
C ASP A 357 -41.44 -36.32 6.55
N MET A 358 -41.20 -37.28 5.64
CA MET A 358 -40.05 -37.31 4.73
C MET A 358 -40.23 -36.46 3.45
N GLY A 359 -41.38 -35.80 3.29
CA GLY A 359 -41.67 -34.91 2.16
C GLY A 359 -42.25 -35.59 0.92
N GLU A 360 -42.76 -36.83 1.02
CA GLU A 360 -43.43 -37.48 -0.11
C GLU A 360 -44.84 -36.93 -0.38
N ASP A 361 -45.10 -36.62 -1.63
CA ASP A 361 -46.41 -36.13 -2.10
C ASP A 361 -47.53 -37.19 -1.91
N PRO A 362 -48.79 -36.79 -1.62
CA PRO A 362 -49.91 -37.72 -1.44
C PRO A 362 -50.05 -38.81 -2.52
N PHE A 363 -49.80 -38.49 -3.79
CA PHE A 363 -49.93 -39.48 -4.87
C PHE A 363 -48.85 -40.56 -4.79
N HIS A 364 -47.58 -40.15 -4.61
CA HIS A 364 -46.46 -41.09 -4.51
C HIS A 364 -46.60 -42.01 -3.29
N ARG A 365 -47.03 -41.47 -2.14
CA ARG A 365 -47.26 -42.28 -0.93
C ARG A 365 -48.31 -43.38 -1.17
N GLY A 366 -49.42 -43.03 -1.80
CA GLY A 366 -50.46 -43.98 -2.19
C GLY A 366 -49.90 -45.09 -3.06
N PHE A 367 -49.25 -44.72 -4.17
CA PHE A 367 -48.66 -45.67 -5.10
C PHE A 367 -47.64 -46.63 -4.44
N MET A 368 -46.76 -46.10 -3.57
CA MET A 368 -45.74 -46.91 -2.89
C MET A 368 -46.36 -47.95 -1.94
N LEU A 369 -47.39 -47.58 -1.19
CA LEU A 369 -48.08 -48.49 -0.26
C LEU A 369 -48.91 -49.53 -1.03
N ASP A 370 -49.60 -49.12 -2.09
CA ASP A 370 -50.40 -50.01 -2.95
C ASP A 370 -49.50 -51.05 -3.64
N ALA A 371 -48.30 -50.67 -4.07
CA ALA A 371 -47.33 -51.59 -4.64
C ALA A 371 -46.84 -52.65 -3.63
N VAL A 372 -46.71 -52.29 -2.33
CA VAL A 372 -46.37 -53.26 -1.27
C VAL A 372 -47.55 -54.22 -1.03
N ASP A 373 -48.78 -53.71 -0.99
CA ASP A 373 -49.98 -54.54 -0.79
C ASP A 373 -50.21 -55.50 -1.97
N TYR A 374 -49.98 -55.03 -3.20
CA TYR A 374 -50.03 -55.87 -4.40
C TYR A 374 -49.00 -57.01 -4.36
N LYS A 375 -47.74 -56.70 -4.03
CA LYS A 375 -46.67 -57.72 -3.90
C LYS A 375 -46.99 -58.77 -2.84
N LYS A 376 -47.60 -58.38 -1.72
CA LYS A 376 -48.08 -59.32 -0.70
C LYS A 376 -49.17 -60.24 -1.21
N GLY A 377 -50.10 -59.71 -2.01
CA GLY A 377 -51.15 -60.52 -2.63
C GLY A 377 -50.58 -61.67 -3.47
N LEU A 378 -49.55 -61.38 -4.27
CA LEU A 378 -48.85 -62.38 -5.08
C LEU A 378 -48.14 -63.45 -4.22
N GLU A 379 -47.42 -63.05 -3.15
CA GLU A 379 -46.72 -64.00 -2.27
C GLU A 379 -47.67 -65.02 -1.60
N VAL A 380 -48.91 -64.63 -1.33
CA VAL A 380 -49.95 -65.53 -0.79
C VAL A 380 -50.42 -66.53 -1.85
N ILE A 381 -50.59 -66.10 -3.10
CA ILE A 381 -50.97 -66.96 -4.22
C ILE A 381 -49.85 -67.97 -4.49
N ASP A 382 -48.60 -67.52 -4.58
CA ASP A 382 -47.42 -68.39 -4.74
C ASP A 382 -47.32 -69.45 -3.64
N SER A 383 -47.61 -69.07 -2.39
CA SER A 383 -47.59 -70.00 -1.26
C SER A 383 -48.68 -71.07 -1.38
N LYS A 384 -49.87 -70.71 -1.87
CA LYS A 384 -50.97 -71.66 -2.13
C LYS A 384 -50.63 -72.58 -3.30
N ILE A 385 -50.06 -72.06 -4.38
CA ILE A 385 -49.58 -72.85 -5.53
C ILE A 385 -48.57 -73.90 -5.07
N LYS A 386 -47.56 -73.50 -4.28
CA LYS A 386 -46.58 -74.44 -3.70
C LYS A 386 -47.22 -75.50 -2.82
N GLY A 387 -48.21 -75.11 -2.00
CA GLY A 387 -48.96 -76.05 -1.16
C GLY A 387 -49.72 -77.09 -1.98
N ILE A 388 -50.40 -76.66 -3.04
CA ILE A 388 -51.14 -77.54 -3.96
C ILE A 388 -50.17 -78.45 -4.73
N GLY A 389 -49.05 -77.90 -5.21
CA GLY A 389 -48.00 -78.68 -5.89
C GLY A 389 -47.43 -79.79 -5.03
N ASN A 390 -47.12 -79.50 -3.76
CA ASN A 390 -46.68 -80.53 -2.82
C ASN A 390 -47.73 -81.64 -2.61
N LEU A 391 -49.02 -81.31 -2.61
CA LEU A 391 -50.06 -82.33 -2.48
C LEU A 391 -50.16 -83.21 -3.74
N TYR A 392 -49.89 -82.65 -4.92
CA TYR A 392 -49.84 -83.40 -6.18
C TYR A 392 -48.60 -84.29 -6.29
N THR A 393 -47.40 -83.76 -6.03
CA THR A 393 -46.15 -84.54 -6.11
C THR A 393 -46.09 -85.68 -5.10
N ASN A 394 -46.71 -85.53 -3.93
CA ASN A 394 -46.84 -86.61 -2.92
C ASN A 394 -48.02 -87.57 -3.19
N HIS A 395 -48.63 -87.52 -4.38
CA HIS A 395 -49.76 -88.37 -4.79
C HIS A 395 -51.01 -88.27 -3.92
N ILE A 396 -51.18 -87.20 -3.14
CA ILE A 396 -52.38 -86.95 -2.33
C ILE A 396 -53.50 -86.40 -3.22
N TYR A 397 -53.15 -85.55 -4.18
CA TYR A 397 -54.05 -85.08 -5.23
C TYR A 397 -53.75 -85.78 -6.55
N ASP A 398 -54.80 -86.09 -7.31
CA ASP A 398 -54.66 -86.48 -8.71
C ASP A 398 -54.64 -85.23 -9.62
N ALA A 399 -54.39 -85.43 -10.92
CA ALA A 399 -54.27 -84.33 -11.86
C ALA A 399 -55.54 -83.47 -11.94
N ASN A 400 -56.72 -84.10 -11.94
CA ASN A 400 -58.00 -83.38 -12.04
C ASN A 400 -58.26 -82.52 -10.81
N LYS A 401 -57.98 -83.06 -9.62
CA LYS A 401 -58.14 -82.35 -8.35
C LYS A 401 -57.13 -81.21 -8.20
N THR A 402 -55.90 -81.41 -8.67
CA THR A 402 -54.85 -80.37 -8.64
C THR A 402 -55.20 -79.20 -9.56
N ILE A 403 -55.68 -79.50 -10.77
CA ILE A 403 -56.15 -78.48 -11.72
C ILE A 403 -57.35 -77.70 -11.16
N ASP A 404 -58.31 -78.39 -10.53
CA ASP A 404 -59.48 -77.72 -9.91
C ASP A 404 -59.07 -76.80 -8.74
N GLU A 405 -58.14 -77.23 -7.89
CA GLU A 405 -57.65 -76.42 -6.78
C GLU A 405 -56.79 -75.23 -7.24
N LEU A 406 -56.00 -75.37 -8.31
CA LEU A 406 -55.29 -74.25 -8.94
C LEU A 406 -56.25 -73.29 -9.64
N GLY A 407 -57.29 -73.80 -10.30
CA GLY A 407 -58.33 -72.99 -10.95
C GLY A 407 -59.09 -72.10 -9.97
N LYS A 408 -59.26 -72.53 -8.72
CA LYS A 408 -59.85 -71.72 -7.63
C LYS A 408 -58.98 -70.53 -7.21
N LEU A 409 -57.74 -70.43 -7.68
CA LEU A 409 -56.84 -69.30 -7.44
C LEU A 409 -56.87 -68.25 -8.57
N ASP A 410 -57.80 -68.37 -9.52
CA ASP A 410 -57.91 -67.53 -10.72
C ASP A 410 -56.64 -67.52 -11.58
N ILE A 411 -55.87 -68.61 -11.55
CA ILE A 411 -54.65 -68.79 -12.35
C ILE A 411 -55.05 -69.09 -13.81
N PRO A 412 -54.43 -68.43 -14.81
CA PRO A 412 -54.65 -68.72 -16.22
C PRO A 412 -54.41 -70.20 -16.58
N SER A 413 -55.21 -70.76 -17.50
CA SER A 413 -55.15 -72.19 -17.81
C SER A 413 -53.81 -72.65 -18.38
N ASP A 414 -53.13 -71.80 -19.16
CA ASP A 414 -51.79 -72.02 -19.70
C ASP A 414 -50.73 -72.09 -18.59
N GLU A 415 -50.88 -71.30 -17.53
CA GLU A 415 -49.99 -71.34 -16.37
C GLU A 415 -50.23 -72.58 -15.50
N ILE A 416 -51.48 -73.04 -15.37
CA ILE A 416 -51.80 -74.33 -14.73
C ILE A 416 -51.17 -75.49 -15.49
N GLU A 417 -51.25 -75.50 -16.83
CA GLU A 417 -50.61 -76.52 -17.66
C GLU A 417 -49.10 -76.58 -17.44
N LEU A 418 -48.43 -75.42 -17.38
CA LEU A 418 -46.99 -75.33 -17.11
C LEU A 418 -46.61 -75.89 -15.72
N LEU A 419 -47.39 -75.56 -14.69
CA LEU A 419 -47.19 -76.09 -13.33
C LEU A 419 -47.37 -77.61 -13.27
N MET A 420 -48.40 -78.13 -13.96
CA MET A 420 -48.66 -79.56 -14.03
C MET A 420 -47.58 -80.33 -14.80
N GLU A 421 -47.05 -79.75 -15.88
CA GLU A 421 -45.91 -80.30 -16.62
C GLU A 421 -44.65 -80.34 -15.74
N GLN A 422 -44.36 -79.26 -15.03
CA GLN A 422 -43.22 -79.20 -14.12
C GLN A 422 -43.32 -80.30 -13.04
N TRP A 423 -44.46 -80.43 -12.37
CA TRP A 423 -44.63 -81.43 -11.32
C TRP A 423 -44.71 -82.87 -11.83
N TYR A 424 -45.13 -83.09 -13.08
CA TYR A 424 -45.05 -84.41 -13.71
C TYR A 424 -43.61 -84.92 -13.77
N PHE A 425 -42.65 -84.05 -14.12
CA PHE A 425 -41.23 -84.41 -14.11
C PHE A 425 -40.68 -84.59 -12.70
N ASP A 426 -41.16 -83.81 -11.71
CA ASP A 426 -40.78 -83.99 -10.30
C ASP A 426 -41.19 -85.39 -9.78
N ILE A 427 -42.35 -85.90 -10.19
CA ILE A 427 -42.84 -87.25 -9.84
C ILE A 427 -41.99 -88.35 -10.52
N GLN A 428 -41.69 -88.21 -11.82
CA GLN A 428 -40.93 -89.23 -12.57
C GLN A 428 -39.45 -89.34 -12.13
N GLY A 429 -38.94 -88.34 -11.40
CA GLY A 429 -37.59 -88.33 -10.84
C GLY A 429 -37.41 -89.08 -9.51
N GLU A 430 -38.49 -89.60 -8.89
CA GLU A 430 -38.38 -90.33 -7.62
C GLU A 430 -37.82 -91.76 -7.80
N THR A 431 -36.71 -92.06 -7.12
CA THR A 431 -36.14 -93.42 -7.06
C THR A 431 -36.93 -94.29 -6.06
N PRO A 432 -37.13 -95.61 -6.34
CA PRO A 432 -37.90 -96.47 -5.44
C PRO A 432 -37.26 -96.56 -4.05
N ARG A 433 -38.08 -96.51 -3.00
CA ARG A 433 -37.63 -96.71 -1.61
C ARG A 433 -37.11 -98.15 -1.42
N LEU A 434 -35.81 -98.29 -1.21
CA LEU A 434 -35.16 -99.56 -0.83
C LEU A 434 -35.29 -99.81 0.69
N TRP A 435 -35.21 -101.06 1.13
CA TRP A 435 -35.13 -101.38 2.58
C TRP A 435 -33.83 -100.82 3.17
N THR A 436 -33.84 -100.41 4.44
CA THR A 436 -32.58 -99.99 5.09
C THR A 436 -31.65 -101.20 5.29
N THR A 437 -30.35 -100.98 5.40
CA THR A 437 -29.36 -102.05 5.65
C THR A 437 -29.75 -102.92 6.85
N SER A 438 -30.22 -102.33 7.95
CA SER A 438 -30.63 -103.07 9.14
C SER A 438 -31.89 -103.91 8.90
N GLN A 439 -32.85 -103.43 8.11
CA GLN A 439 -34.04 -104.19 7.75
C GLN A 439 -33.68 -105.36 6.84
N THR A 440 -32.85 -105.13 5.81
CA THR A 440 -32.39 -106.18 4.89
C THR A 440 -31.67 -107.29 5.64
N LEU A 441 -30.77 -106.96 6.57
CA LEU A 441 -30.06 -107.96 7.38
C LEU A 441 -30.98 -108.66 8.38
N GLY A 442 -31.92 -107.92 9.00
CA GLY A 442 -32.95 -108.51 9.85
C GLY A 442 -33.81 -109.53 9.10
N PHE A 443 -34.23 -109.21 7.88
CA PHE A 443 -35.04 -110.13 7.06
C PHE A 443 -34.28 -111.35 6.58
N VAL A 444 -32.97 -111.24 6.31
CA VAL A 444 -32.14 -112.42 6.02
C VAL A 444 -32.01 -113.30 7.26
N LYS A 445 -31.75 -112.70 8.42
CA LYS A 445 -31.59 -113.42 9.70
C LYS A 445 -32.87 -114.12 10.15
N ASP A 446 -34.02 -113.48 9.96
CA ASP A 446 -35.33 -114.03 10.31
C ASP A 446 -35.88 -114.98 9.21
N GLU A 447 -35.06 -115.35 8.22
CA GLU A 447 -35.38 -116.21 7.07
C GLU A 447 -36.56 -115.71 6.21
N LEU A 448 -36.92 -114.42 6.32
CA LEU A 448 -37.98 -113.80 5.54
C LEU A 448 -37.59 -113.56 4.08
N ILE A 449 -36.28 -113.44 3.80
CA ILE A 449 -35.71 -113.40 2.46
C ILE A 449 -34.46 -114.29 2.38
N THR A 450 -34.13 -114.80 1.19
CA THR A 450 -32.93 -115.62 1.02
C THR A 450 -31.65 -114.77 1.15
N PRO A 451 -30.51 -115.37 1.57
CA PRO A 451 -29.22 -114.66 1.59
C PRO A 451 -28.88 -114.01 0.24
N GLU A 452 -29.19 -114.67 -0.88
CA GLU A 452 -29.00 -114.14 -2.23
C GLU A 452 -29.87 -112.90 -2.51
N ARG A 453 -31.12 -112.88 -2.01
CA ARG A 453 -31.98 -111.70 -2.13
C ARG A 453 -31.46 -110.56 -1.26
N GLY A 454 -30.98 -110.87 -0.05
CA GLY A 454 -30.28 -109.92 0.80
C GLY A 454 -29.07 -109.28 0.11
N LYS A 455 -28.25 -110.08 -0.59
CA LYS A 455 -27.12 -109.57 -1.41
C LYS A 455 -27.57 -108.57 -2.47
N GLN A 456 -28.62 -108.88 -3.22
CA GLN A 456 -29.14 -107.99 -4.26
C GLN A 456 -29.63 -106.66 -3.69
N GLU A 457 -30.32 -106.71 -2.55
CA GLU A 457 -30.84 -105.51 -1.90
C GLU A 457 -29.72 -104.63 -1.34
N LEU A 458 -28.71 -105.23 -0.69
CA LEU A 458 -27.52 -104.49 -0.23
C LEU A 458 -26.73 -103.89 -1.41
N LYS A 459 -26.68 -104.57 -2.55
CA LYS A 459 -26.07 -104.02 -3.77
C LYS A 459 -26.87 -102.85 -4.34
N ALA A 460 -28.20 -102.91 -4.29
CA ALA A 460 -29.07 -101.79 -4.67
C ALA A 460 -28.92 -100.59 -3.73
N LEU A 461 -28.61 -100.83 -2.44
CA LEU A 461 -28.25 -99.79 -1.47
C LEU A 461 -26.84 -99.22 -1.66
N GLY A 462 -26.04 -99.77 -2.58
CA GLY A 462 -24.72 -99.26 -2.94
C GLY A 462 -23.54 -99.89 -2.21
N TYR A 463 -23.72 -101.01 -1.49
CA TYR A 463 -22.60 -101.73 -0.85
C TYR A 463 -21.81 -102.56 -1.87
N ASP A 464 -20.49 -102.67 -1.66
CA ASP A 464 -19.61 -103.55 -2.43
C ASP A 464 -19.67 -105.01 -1.95
N ASP A 465 -19.09 -105.92 -2.75
CA ASP A 465 -19.16 -107.35 -2.48
C ASP A 465 -18.39 -107.76 -1.19
N GLU A 466 -17.40 -106.98 -0.72
CA GLU A 466 -16.67 -107.23 0.53
C GLU A 466 -17.55 -106.95 1.75
N HIS A 467 -18.18 -105.78 1.81
CA HIS A 467 -19.06 -105.38 2.90
C HIS A 467 -20.30 -106.27 2.98
N ILE A 468 -20.88 -106.64 1.83
CA ILE A 468 -22.01 -107.58 1.76
C ILE A 468 -21.62 -108.93 2.37
N THR A 469 -20.40 -109.40 2.10
CA THR A 469 -19.91 -110.67 2.65
C THR A 469 -19.73 -110.61 4.15
N ILE A 470 -19.20 -109.50 4.70
CA ILE A 470 -19.04 -109.31 6.14
C ILE A 470 -20.41 -109.26 6.83
N TYR A 471 -21.35 -108.48 6.30
CA TYR A 471 -22.68 -108.34 6.91
C TYR A 471 -23.47 -109.66 6.92
N LEU A 472 -23.36 -110.48 5.87
CA LEU A 472 -24.03 -111.78 5.85
C LEU A 472 -23.38 -112.80 6.80
N LYS A 473 -22.08 -112.69 7.03
CA LYS A 473 -21.35 -113.57 7.95
C LYS A 473 -21.61 -113.23 9.44
N ASP A 474 -22.08 -112.01 9.72
CA ASP A 474 -22.46 -111.56 11.07
C ASP A 474 -23.87 -112.03 11.48
N ILE A 475 -24.67 -112.54 10.52
CA ILE A 475 -26.04 -113.02 10.74
C ILE A 475 -26.26 -114.51 10.46
N GLU A 476 -25.24 -115.24 9.97
CA GLU A 476 -25.12 -116.71 10.09
C GLU A 476 -24.73 -117.09 11.53
#